data_AF-A0A535DJ65-F1
#
_entry.id   AF-A0A535DJ65-F1
#
_cell.length_a   1.000
_cell.length_b   1.000
_cell.length_c   1.000
_cell.angle_alpha   90.00
_cell.angle_beta   90.00
_cell.angle_gamma   90.00
#
_symmetry.space_group_name_H-M   'P 1'
#
loop_
_entity.id
_entity.type
_entity.pdbx_description
1 polymer ?
#
loop_
_entity_poly.entity_id
_entity_poly.type
_entity_poly.pdbx_seq_one_letter_code
_entity_poly.pdbx_strand_id
1 'polypeptide(L)'
;MRAQREVDANSYAFDEASGVMRHHIPQQSEEMWAATRGLDRITSDVTMLDMAQSRFAQIADAIASAPEGGVLIHCEVGKDRTGLMTMVLLDLVGALEDVIAADYALTASGLAGVFAELIAKAETDARRARLQEEALCRAEVMLVIHRLFRKRTGGAESYLRAAGVSQASLDALRRRMLDGASRTT
;
A
#
# COMPACT_ATOMS: atom_id res chain seq x y z
N MET A 1 3.28 -4.48 6.52
CA MET A 1 1.85 -4.10 6.62
C MET A 1 0.88 -5.28 6.78
N ARG A 2 1.40 -6.50 7.00
CA ARG A 2 0.58 -7.69 7.21
C ARG A 2 -0.19 -7.62 8.54
N ALA A 3 -1.40 -8.16 8.57
CA ALA A 3 -2.11 -8.47 9.82
C ALA A 3 -1.34 -9.57 10.58
N GLN A 4 -1.54 -9.69 11.89
CA GLN A 4 -0.81 -10.68 12.69
C GLN A 4 -1.02 -12.11 12.17
N ARG A 5 -2.28 -12.48 11.89
CA ARG A 5 -2.62 -13.79 11.30
C ARG A 5 -1.88 -14.12 9.99
N GLU A 6 -1.57 -13.11 9.18
CA GLU A 6 -0.87 -13.30 7.90
C GLU A 6 0.63 -13.52 8.12
N VAL A 7 1.20 -12.91 9.18
CA VAL A 7 2.58 -13.15 9.62
C VAL A 7 2.70 -14.55 10.21
N ASP A 8 1.72 -14.96 11.01
CA ASP A 8 1.71 -16.28 11.66
C ASP A 8 1.58 -17.40 10.60
N ALA A 9 0.80 -17.16 9.54
CA ALA A 9 0.65 -18.10 8.43
C ALA A 9 1.87 -18.13 7.50
N ASN A 10 2.51 -16.98 7.26
CA ASN A 10 3.65 -16.84 6.37
C ASN A 10 4.69 -15.89 6.98
N SER A 11 5.76 -16.47 7.52
CA SER A 11 6.87 -15.71 8.08
C SER A 11 7.55 -14.83 7.01
N TYR A 12 8.27 -13.82 7.48
CA TYR A 12 9.02 -12.93 6.59
C TYR A 12 10.23 -13.65 6.03
N ALA A 13 10.56 -13.38 4.76
CA ALA A 13 11.74 -13.94 4.10
C ALA A 13 13.07 -13.35 4.63
N PHE A 14 13.01 -12.21 5.34
CA PHE A 14 14.15 -11.54 5.94
C PHE A 14 14.19 -11.82 7.44
N ASP A 15 15.36 -12.25 7.92
CA ASP A 15 15.68 -12.51 9.31
C ASP A 15 16.73 -11.53 9.86
N GLU A 16 17.16 -11.73 11.11
CA GLU A 16 18.19 -10.87 11.72
C GLU A 16 19.53 -10.91 10.98
N ALA A 17 19.86 -12.04 10.32
CA ALA A 17 21.08 -12.19 9.55
C ALA A 17 21.05 -11.43 8.21
N SER A 18 19.87 -11.03 7.74
CA SER A 18 19.69 -10.31 6.47
C SER A 18 20.19 -8.85 6.53
N GLY A 19 20.50 -8.32 7.71
CA GLY A 19 20.87 -6.91 7.90
C GLY A 19 19.73 -5.93 7.64
N VAL A 20 18.50 -6.42 7.49
CA VAL A 20 17.29 -5.63 7.23
C VAL A 20 16.63 -5.25 8.55
N MET A 21 16.53 -3.95 8.83
CA MET A 21 15.72 -3.45 9.94
C MET A 21 14.23 -3.64 9.64
N ARG A 22 13.53 -4.40 10.47
CA ARG A 22 12.12 -4.74 10.26
C ARG A 22 11.20 -3.94 11.18
N HIS A 23 10.24 -3.24 10.59
CA HIS A 23 9.08 -2.67 11.28
C HIS A 23 7.82 -3.45 10.93
N HIS A 24 7.12 -4.00 11.93
CA HIS A 24 5.81 -4.61 11.73
C HIS A 24 4.69 -3.67 12.16
N ILE A 25 4.11 -2.98 11.17
CA ILE A 25 2.96 -2.08 11.37
C ILE A 25 1.80 -2.63 10.53
N PRO A 26 0.81 -3.31 11.13
CA PRO A 26 -0.40 -3.72 10.41
C PRO A 26 -1.15 -2.49 9.89
N GLN A 27 -1.43 -2.43 8.58
CA GLN A 27 -2.16 -1.29 8.02
C GLN A 27 -3.65 -1.31 8.40
N GLN A 28 -4.21 -2.50 8.62
CA GLN A 28 -5.64 -2.70 8.86
C GLN A 28 -5.83 -3.58 10.10
N SER A 29 -6.79 -3.23 10.96
CA SER A 29 -7.21 -4.06 12.09
C SER A 29 -8.29 -5.06 11.68
N GLU A 30 -8.57 -6.04 12.54
CA GLU A 30 -9.68 -6.99 12.33
C GLU A 30 -11.04 -6.29 12.24
N GLU A 31 -11.23 -5.23 13.01
CA GLU A 31 -12.43 -4.40 12.97
C GLU A 31 -12.60 -3.73 11.59
N MET A 32 -11.51 -3.17 11.03
CA MET A 32 -11.55 -2.55 9.70
C MET A 32 -11.83 -3.58 8.60
N TRP A 33 -11.27 -4.79 8.73
CA TRP A 33 -11.59 -5.90 7.83
C TRP A 33 -13.04 -6.34 7.92
N ALA A 34 -13.63 -6.34 9.13
CA ALA A 34 -15.04 -6.62 9.31
C ALA A 34 -15.91 -5.54 8.67
N ALA A 35 -15.55 -4.27 8.83
CA ALA A 35 -16.30 -3.12 8.31
C ALA A 35 -16.32 -3.04 6.78
N THR A 36 -15.31 -3.60 6.10
CA THR A 36 -15.17 -3.54 4.64
C THR A 36 -15.56 -4.83 3.92
N ARG A 37 -15.96 -5.86 4.68
CA ARG A 37 -16.31 -7.16 4.14
C ARG A 37 -17.51 -7.07 3.20
N GLY A 38 -17.33 -7.55 1.97
CA GLY A 38 -18.40 -7.61 0.97
C GLY A 38 -18.65 -6.30 0.22
N LEU A 39 -17.90 -5.23 0.52
CA LEU A 39 -17.91 -4.02 -0.28
C LEU A 39 -17.17 -4.25 -1.60
N ASP A 40 -17.55 -3.47 -2.62
CA ASP A 40 -16.75 -3.39 -3.84
C ASP A 40 -15.38 -2.77 -3.55
N ARG A 41 -14.46 -2.94 -4.50
CA ARG A 41 -13.07 -2.57 -4.31
C ARG A 41 -12.87 -1.08 -3.99
N ILE A 42 -13.55 -0.19 -4.72
CA ILE A 42 -13.37 1.26 -4.55
C ILE A 42 -13.90 1.67 -3.18
N THR A 43 -15.10 1.20 -2.84
CA THR A 43 -15.73 1.52 -1.55
C THR A 43 -14.90 0.97 -0.39
N SER A 44 -14.38 -0.25 -0.50
CA SER A 44 -13.48 -0.85 0.49
C SER A 44 -12.23 0.00 0.70
N ASP A 45 -11.48 0.31 -0.36
CA ASP A 45 -10.20 1.03 -0.26
C ASP A 45 -10.36 2.46 0.26
N VAL A 46 -11.41 3.18 -0.17
CA VAL A 46 -11.71 4.52 0.33
C VAL A 46 -12.11 4.48 1.81
N THR A 47 -12.96 3.52 2.20
CA THR A 47 -13.32 3.32 3.62
C THR A 47 -12.07 3.02 4.45
N MET A 48 -11.15 2.23 3.91
CA MET A 48 -9.89 1.92 4.58
C MET A 48 -8.98 3.13 4.77
N LEU A 49 -8.86 3.99 3.76
CA LEU A 49 -8.12 5.25 3.88
C LEU A 49 -8.71 6.13 4.99
N ASP A 50 -10.03 6.16 5.14
CA ASP A 50 -10.69 6.93 6.19
C ASP A 50 -10.43 6.34 7.59
N MET A 51 -10.58 5.02 7.74
CA MET A 51 -10.46 4.35 9.05
C MET A 51 -9.01 4.19 9.53
N ALA A 52 -8.05 4.01 8.62
CA ALA A 52 -6.69 3.61 8.94
C ALA A 52 -5.69 4.78 9.03
N GLN A 53 -6.16 6.03 9.14
CA GLN A 53 -5.32 7.24 9.18
C GLN A 53 -4.10 7.12 10.11
N SER A 54 -4.31 6.67 11.35
CA SER A 54 -3.23 6.49 12.33
C SER A 54 -2.21 5.43 11.91
N ARG A 55 -2.61 4.42 11.14
CA ARG A 55 -1.70 3.40 10.59
C ARG A 55 -0.87 3.95 9.43
N PHE A 56 -1.48 4.75 8.55
CA PHE A 56 -0.74 5.46 7.50
C PHE A 56 0.28 6.43 8.09
N ALA A 57 -0.07 7.16 9.16
CA ALA A 57 0.87 8.01 9.89
C ALA A 57 2.04 7.22 10.48
N GLN A 58 1.77 6.11 11.19
CA GLN A 58 2.82 5.25 11.75
C GLN A 58 3.77 4.71 10.66
N ILE A 59 3.22 4.30 9.52
CA ILE A 59 4.03 3.83 8.38
C ILE A 59 4.85 4.98 7.80
N ALA A 60 4.26 6.15 7.61
CA ALA A 60 4.95 7.35 7.12
C ALA A 60 6.11 7.76 8.03
N ASP A 61 5.90 7.81 9.35
CA ASP A 61 6.94 8.13 10.32
C ASP A 61 8.05 7.06 10.36
N ALA A 62 7.71 5.77 10.22
CA ALA A 62 8.70 4.70 10.12
C ALA A 62 9.57 4.85 8.86
N ILE A 63 9.00 5.22 7.73
CA ILE A 63 9.75 5.49 6.49
C ILE A 63 10.62 6.75 6.65
N ALA A 64 10.07 7.80 7.26
CA ALA A 64 10.77 9.08 7.48
C ALA A 64 11.99 8.92 8.38
N SER A 65 11.87 8.10 9.43
CA SER A 65 12.91 7.84 10.43
C SER A 65 13.85 6.69 10.09
N ALA A 66 13.61 5.97 8.98
CA ALA A 66 14.47 4.89 8.55
C ALA A 66 15.93 5.39 8.36
N PRO A 67 16.95 4.56 8.64
CA PRO A 67 18.34 4.89 8.31
C PRO A 67 18.55 5.15 6.82
N GLU A 68 19.71 5.70 6.47
CA GLU A 68 20.16 5.84 5.08
C GLU A 68 20.08 4.50 4.33
N GLY A 69 19.60 4.52 3.08
CA GLY A 69 19.40 3.32 2.26
C GLY A 69 17.97 3.18 1.71
N GLY A 70 17.67 2.01 1.15
CA GLY A 70 16.35 1.70 0.61
C GLY A 70 15.34 1.29 1.67
N VAL A 71 14.06 1.54 1.41
CA VAL A 71 12.94 1.08 2.25
C VAL A 71 12.02 0.21 1.42
N LEU A 72 11.75 -1.01 1.89
CA LEU A 72 10.77 -1.91 1.30
C LEU A 72 9.47 -1.85 2.12
N ILE A 73 8.37 -1.44 1.48
CA ILE A 73 7.02 -1.59 2.03
C ILE A 73 6.31 -2.75 1.36
N HIS A 74 5.68 -3.62 2.16
CA HIS A 74 4.88 -4.72 1.62
C HIS A 74 3.73 -5.12 2.56
N CYS A 75 2.71 -5.75 1.98
CA CYS A 75 1.62 -6.41 2.70
C CYS A 75 1.71 -7.94 2.53
N GLU A 76 0.60 -8.65 2.37
CA GLU A 76 0.62 -10.08 2.11
C GLU A 76 1.13 -10.39 0.70
N VAL A 77 0.34 -9.99 -0.31
CA VAL A 77 0.61 -10.21 -1.74
C VAL A 77 1.24 -8.98 -2.40
N GLY A 78 1.28 -7.82 -1.72
CA GLY A 78 1.95 -6.62 -2.20
C GLY A 78 1.12 -5.74 -3.14
N LYS A 79 -0.21 -5.95 -3.21
CA LYS A 79 -1.10 -5.22 -4.11
C LYS A 79 -1.83 -4.06 -3.44
N ASP A 80 -2.83 -4.35 -2.61
CA ASP A 80 -3.84 -3.35 -2.25
C ASP A 80 -3.37 -2.40 -1.17
N ARG A 81 -3.08 -2.95 0.02
CA ARG A 81 -2.52 -2.19 1.15
C ARG A 81 -1.21 -1.48 0.80
N THR A 82 -0.35 -2.16 0.03
CA THR A 82 0.87 -1.55 -0.51
C THR A 82 0.52 -0.42 -1.47
N GLY A 83 -0.34 -0.67 -2.46
CA GLY A 83 -0.75 0.30 -3.46
C GLY A 83 -1.37 1.56 -2.86
N LEU A 84 -2.20 1.45 -1.81
CA LEU A 84 -2.74 2.62 -1.11
C LEU A 84 -1.66 3.43 -0.41
N MET A 85 -0.70 2.79 0.26
CA MET A 85 0.42 3.51 0.87
C MET A 85 1.30 4.17 -0.20
N THR A 86 1.61 3.47 -1.29
CA THR A 86 2.37 4.01 -2.42
C THR A 86 1.64 5.20 -3.06
N MET A 87 0.32 5.11 -3.26
CA MET A 87 -0.52 6.21 -3.76
C MET A 87 -0.40 7.45 -2.86
N VAL A 88 -0.48 7.29 -1.54
CA VAL A 88 -0.33 8.41 -0.58
C VAL A 88 1.09 9.01 -0.66
N LEU A 89 2.12 8.20 -0.76
CA LEU A 89 3.51 8.67 -0.85
C LEU A 89 3.79 9.42 -2.16
N LEU A 90 3.32 8.88 -3.29
CA LEU A 90 3.46 9.51 -4.60
C LEU A 90 2.68 10.83 -4.69
N ASP A 91 1.48 10.87 -4.11
CA ASP A 91 0.68 12.11 -4.01
C ASP A 91 1.39 13.17 -3.15
N LEU A 92 2.07 12.77 -2.06
CA LEU A 92 2.81 13.67 -1.16
C LEU A 92 3.97 14.40 -1.87
N VAL A 93 4.61 13.74 -2.84
CA VAL A 93 5.68 14.31 -3.67
C VAL A 93 5.18 14.95 -4.96
N GLY A 94 3.85 15.01 -5.15
CA GLY A 94 3.24 15.72 -6.28
C GLY A 94 3.27 14.96 -7.61
N ALA A 95 3.35 13.62 -7.58
CA ALA A 95 3.22 12.82 -8.79
C ALA A 95 1.85 13.04 -9.46
N LEU A 96 1.83 12.97 -10.80
CA LEU A 96 0.59 13.06 -11.57
C LEU A 96 -0.31 11.85 -11.31
N GLU A 97 -1.63 12.06 -11.32
CA GLU A 97 -2.60 10.98 -11.05
C GLU A 97 -2.45 9.79 -12.01
N ASP A 98 -2.12 10.04 -13.28
CA ASP A 98 -1.89 8.98 -14.27
C ASP A 98 -0.61 8.18 -13.98
N VAL A 99 0.41 8.81 -13.39
CA VAL A 99 1.64 8.13 -12.97
C VAL A 99 1.35 7.22 -11.78
N ILE A 100 0.57 7.70 -10.81
CA ILE A 100 0.14 6.92 -9.64
C ILE A 100 -0.70 5.71 -10.08
N ALA A 101 -1.64 5.93 -11.01
CA ALA A 101 -2.50 4.87 -11.55
C ALA A 101 -1.70 3.83 -12.36
N ALA A 102 -0.73 4.29 -13.15
CA ALA A 102 0.15 3.42 -13.93
C ALA A 102 1.06 2.57 -13.04
N ASP A 103 1.64 3.15 -11.98
CA ASP A 103 2.45 2.44 -10.99
C ASP A 103 1.67 1.27 -10.36
N TYR A 104 0.44 1.53 -9.92
CA TYR A 104 -0.43 0.46 -9.39
C TYR A 104 -0.68 -0.63 -10.43
N ALA A 105 -0.89 -0.28 -11.69
CA ALA A 105 -1.20 -1.24 -12.75
C ALA A 105 -0.04 -2.22 -13.05
N LEU A 106 1.21 -1.80 -12.86
CA LEU A 106 2.39 -2.67 -12.99
C LEU A 106 2.36 -3.88 -12.05
N THR A 107 1.60 -3.78 -10.95
CA THR A 107 1.41 -4.88 -10.00
C THR A 107 0.84 -6.14 -10.68
N ALA A 108 0.00 -5.99 -11.71
CA ALA A 108 -0.61 -7.13 -12.39
C ALA A 108 0.44 -8.06 -13.00
N SER A 109 1.46 -7.50 -13.68
CA SER A 109 2.54 -8.31 -14.25
C SER A 109 3.40 -9.00 -13.19
N GLY A 110 3.66 -8.32 -12.06
CA GLY A 110 4.43 -8.89 -10.96
C GLY A 110 3.73 -10.06 -10.27
N LEU A 111 2.39 -10.09 -10.30
CA LEU A 111 1.58 -11.11 -9.64
C LEU A 111 0.98 -12.14 -10.61
N ALA A 112 1.27 -12.05 -11.91
CA ALA A 112 0.67 -12.92 -12.93
C ALA A 112 0.90 -14.41 -12.63
N GLY A 113 2.12 -14.80 -12.26
CA GLY A 113 2.45 -16.18 -11.90
C GLY A 113 1.71 -16.66 -10.65
N VAL A 114 1.65 -15.82 -9.62
CA VAL A 114 0.95 -16.12 -8.35
C VAL A 114 -0.53 -16.37 -8.61
N PHE A 115 -1.21 -15.47 -9.33
CA PHE A 115 -2.63 -15.65 -9.63
C PHE A 115 -2.89 -16.78 -10.61
N ALA A 116 -2.01 -17.02 -11.59
CA ALA A 116 -2.16 -18.17 -12.49
C ALA A 116 -2.17 -19.50 -11.71
N GLU A 117 -1.28 -19.67 -10.74
CA GLU A 117 -1.27 -20.85 -9.88
C GLU A 117 -2.52 -20.97 -9.01
N LEU A 118 -2.95 -19.86 -8.38
CA LEU A 118 -4.16 -19.86 -7.54
C LEU A 118 -5.41 -20.18 -8.35
N ILE A 119 -5.53 -19.62 -9.55
CA ILE A 119 -6.64 -19.86 -10.48
C ILE A 119 -6.63 -21.32 -10.93
N ALA A 120 -5.47 -21.89 -11.27
CA ALA A 120 -5.35 -23.29 -11.66
C ALA A 120 -5.81 -24.24 -10.54
N LYS A 121 -5.52 -23.90 -9.28
CA LYS A 121 -5.90 -24.67 -8.07
C LYS A 121 -7.33 -24.41 -7.58
N ALA A 122 -8.10 -23.53 -8.22
CA ALA A 122 -9.45 -23.20 -7.79
C ALA A 122 -10.41 -24.39 -8.01
N GLU A 123 -11.04 -24.86 -6.92
CA GLU A 123 -11.95 -26.01 -6.92
C GLU A 123 -13.36 -25.68 -7.42
N THR A 124 -13.75 -24.40 -7.49
CA THR A 124 -15.07 -23.95 -7.94
C THR A 124 -14.98 -22.80 -8.92
N ASP A 125 -15.96 -22.69 -9.81
CA ASP A 125 -16.05 -21.59 -10.79
C ASP A 125 -16.20 -20.24 -10.09
N ALA A 126 -16.95 -20.18 -8.98
CA ALA A 126 -17.07 -18.98 -8.17
C ALA A 126 -15.71 -18.54 -7.59
N ARG A 127 -14.89 -19.48 -7.08
CA ARG A 127 -13.55 -19.16 -6.58
C ARG A 127 -12.63 -18.72 -7.72
N ARG A 128 -12.70 -19.39 -8.87
CA ARG A 128 -11.92 -19.07 -10.07
C ARG A 128 -12.23 -17.65 -10.56
N ALA A 129 -13.50 -17.31 -10.72
CA ALA A 129 -13.94 -15.97 -11.15
C ALA A 129 -13.49 -14.88 -10.17
N ARG A 130 -13.60 -15.13 -8.86
CA ARG A 130 -13.11 -14.20 -7.84
C ARG A 130 -11.60 -13.99 -7.94
N LEU A 131 -10.80 -15.05 -8.12
CA LEU A 131 -9.35 -14.94 -8.27
C LEU A 131 -8.95 -14.21 -9.56
N GLN A 132 -9.71 -14.39 -10.64
CA GLN A 132 -9.50 -13.65 -11.89
C GLN A 132 -9.74 -12.15 -11.69
N GLU A 133 -10.80 -11.78 -10.98
CA GLU A 133 -11.05 -10.37 -10.61
C GLU A 133 -9.97 -9.83 -9.65
N GLU A 134 -9.57 -10.62 -8.65
CA GLU A 134 -8.49 -10.26 -7.71
C GLU A 134 -7.12 -10.12 -8.42
N ALA A 135 -6.89 -10.78 -9.55
CA ALA A 135 -5.68 -10.63 -10.34
C ALA A 135 -5.58 -9.26 -11.06
N LEU A 136 -6.71 -8.57 -11.26
CA LEU A 136 -6.73 -7.31 -11.99
C LEU A 136 -6.15 -6.16 -11.15
N CYS A 137 -5.17 -5.44 -11.70
CA CYS A 137 -4.65 -4.20 -11.12
C CYS A 137 -4.96 -3.05 -12.08
N ARG A 138 -6.22 -2.63 -12.10
CA ARG A 138 -6.74 -1.65 -13.08
C ARG A 138 -6.30 -0.23 -12.71
N ALA A 139 -5.62 0.45 -13.62
CA ALA A 139 -5.24 1.84 -13.47
C ALA A 139 -6.46 2.73 -13.18
N GLU A 140 -7.59 2.46 -13.85
CA GLU A 140 -8.81 3.25 -13.71
C GLU A 140 -9.40 3.16 -12.30
N VAL A 141 -9.26 2.00 -11.65
CA VAL A 141 -9.73 1.81 -10.27
C VAL A 141 -8.86 2.64 -9.31
N MET A 142 -7.53 2.60 -9.46
CA MET A 142 -6.63 3.42 -8.64
C MET A 142 -6.86 4.92 -8.87
N LEU A 143 -7.09 5.33 -10.12
CA LEU A 143 -7.40 6.72 -10.47
C LEU A 143 -8.66 7.22 -9.75
N VAL A 144 -9.73 6.40 -9.72
CA VAL A 144 -10.96 6.75 -9.00
C VAL A 144 -10.71 6.84 -7.49
N ILE A 145 -9.98 5.88 -6.92
CA ILE A 145 -9.62 5.89 -5.48
C ILE A 145 -8.82 7.14 -5.14
N HIS A 146 -7.79 7.48 -5.91
CA HIS A 146 -6.94 8.65 -5.71
C HIS A 146 -7.74 9.96 -5.78
N ARG A 147 -8.63 10.10 -6.77
CA ARG A 147 -9.49 11.29 -6.89
C ARG A 147 -10.45 11.42 -5.72
N LEU A 148 -11.06 10.32 -5.26
CA LEU A 148 -11.92 10.31 -4.08
C LEU A 148 -11.12 10.66 -2.81
N PHE A 149 -9.92 10.10 -2.67
CA PHE A 149 -9.00 10.40 -1.58
C PHE A 149 -8.68 11.90 -1.52
N ARG A 150 -8.23 12.51 -2.62
CA ARG A 150 -7.93 13.94 -2.67
C ARG A 150 -9.16 14.80 -2.40
N LYS A 151 -10.32 14.43 -2.95
CA LYS A 151 -11.59 15.14 -2.71
C LYS A 151 -11.99 15.15 -1.24
N ARG A 152 -11.76 14.05 -0.52
CA ARG A 152 -12.15 13.90 0.90
C ARG A 152 -11.15 14.56 1.84
N THR A 153 -9.87 14.51 1.53
CA THR A 153 -8.79 14.82 2.48
C THR A 153 -8.04 16.11 2.17
N GLY A 154 -8.13 16.62 0.94
CA GLY A 154 -7.27 17.69 0.44
C GLY A 154 -5.91 17.21 -0.06
N GLY A 155 -5.65 15.89 -0.09
CA GLY A 155 -4.41 15.26 -0.54
C GLY A 155 -3.54 14.73 0.60
N ALA A 156 -2.43 14.10 0.24
CA ALA A 156 -1.59 13.33 1.16
C ALA A 156 -0.99 14.14 2.30
N GLU A 157 -0.54 15.37 2.06
CA GLU A 157 -0.01 16.21 3.14
C GLU A 157 -1.08 16.51 4.19
N SER A 158 -2.27 16.95 3.75
CA SER A 158 -3.40 17.24 4.64
C SER A 158 -3.83 15.98 5.40
N TYR A 159 -3.95 14.85 4.69
CA TYR A 159 -4.27 13.55 5.27
C TYR A 159 -3.28 13.11 6.37
N LEU A 160 -1.98 13.14 6.09
CA LEU A 160 -0.94 12.72 7.04
C LEU A 160 -0.83 13.69 8.22
N ARG A 161 -0.97 15.00 7.99
CA ARG A 161 -0.99 16.01 9.07
C ARG A 161 -2.19 15.82 10.00
N ALA A 162 -3.38 15.58 9.44
CA ALA A 162 -4.58 15.30 10.22
C ALA A 162 -4.41 14.04 11.08
N ALA A 163 -3.63 13.06 10.60
CA ALA A 163 -3.28 11.84 11.32
C ALA A 163 -2.11 12.01 12.33
N GLY A 164 -1.52 13.21 12.45
CA GLY A 164 -0.49 13.54 13.44
C GLY A 164 0.96 13.54 12.92
N VAL A 165 1.19 13.34 11.63
CA VAL A 165 2.56 13.39 11.06
C VAL A 165 3.10 14.82 11.10
N SER A 166 4.31 14.97 11.64
CA SER A 166 4.97 16.27 11.78
C SER A 166 5.46 16.83 10.44
N GLN A 167 5.62 18.16 10.33
CA GLN A 167 6.24 18.76 9.13
C GLN A 167 7.64 18.20 8.89
N ALA A 168 8.42 17.99 9.95
CA ALA A 168 9.77 17.44 9.83
C ALA A 168 9.77 16.03 9.23
N SER A 169 8.81 15.17 9.62
CA SER A 169 8.61 13.84 9.02
C SER A 169 8.21 13.95 7.54
N LEU A 170 7.30 14.85 7.19
CA LEU A 170 6.88 15.07 5.80
C LEU A 170 8.04 15.54 4.92
N ASP A 171 8.86 16.47 5.40
CA ASP A 171 10.02 16.95 4.66
C ASP A 171 11.09 15.87 4.51
N ALA A 172 11.27 15.02 5.53
CA ALA A 172 12.16 13.86 5.46
C ALA A 172 11.68 12.84 4.43
N LEU A 173 10.38 12.57 4.34
CA LEU A 173 9.79 11.72 3.30
C LEU A 173 10.05 12.27 1.91
N ARG A 174 9.79 13.57 1.69
CA ARG A 174 10.03 14.22 0.39
C ARG A 174 11.48 14.12 -0.04
N ARG A 175 12.41 14.49 0.85
CA ARG A 175 13.85 14.36 0.59
C ARG A 175 14.22 12.93 0.22
N ARG A 176 13.80 11.95 1.03
CA ARG A 176 14.08 10.52 0.77
C ARG A 176 13.59 10.07 -0.61
N MET A 177 12.41 10.52 -1.03
CA MET A 177 11.80 10.09 -2.29
C MET A 177 12.35 10.83 -3.52
N LEU A 178 12.74 12.09 -3.38
CA LEU A 178 13.18 12.94 -4.49
C LEU A 178 14.70 12.96 -4.66
N ASP A 179 15.45 12.92 -3.56
CA ASP A 179 16.91 13.06 -3.57
C ASP A 179 17.61 11.72 -3.94
N GLY A 180 16.86 10.61 -3.93
CA GLY A 180 17.32 9.30 -4.38
C GLY A 180 17.76 9.25 -5.87
N ALA A 181 17.32 10.22 -6.68
CA ALA A 181 17.71 10.34 -8.09
C ALA A 181 19.20 10.72 -8.29
N SER A 182 19.93 11.08 -7.24
CA SER A 182 21.36 11.44 -7.33
C SER A 182 22.34 10.29 -7.02
N ARG A 183 21.85 9.06 -6.75
CA ARG A 183 22.71 7.89 -6.51
C ARG A 183 22.85 7.05 -7.77
N THR A 184 23.45 7.62 -8.80
CA THR A 184 24.03 6.84 -9.91
C THR A 184 25.53 7.06 -9.87
N THR A 185 26.24 6.12 -9.26
CA THR A 185 27.66 5.82 -9.54
C THR A 185 27.89 4.36 -9.25
#